data_AF-A0A3C1A5K3-F1
#
_entry.id   AF-A0A3C1A5K3-F1
#
_cell.length_a   1.000
_cell.length_b   1.000
_cell.length_c   1.000
_cell.angle_alpha   90.00
_cell.angle_beta   90.00
_cell.angle_gamma   90.00
#
_symmetry.space_group_name_H-M   'P 1'
#
loop_
_entity.id
_entity.type
_entity.pdbx_description
1 polymer ?
#
loop_
_entity_poly.entity_id
_entity_poly.type
_entity_poly.pdbx_seq_one_letter_code
_entity_poly.pdbx_strand_id
1 'polypeptide(L)'
;MTKNDLMQAYYIDREIQSWTEEEKKLKDDKQKIKINKKISELQGKRQEIIDFIMGIDDPQTRLIVKLRCYNLLTWNAVADKIGGMNSEDTVKKRFYRFLKKAGA
;
A
#
# COMPACT_ATOMS: atom_id res chain seq x y z
N MET A 1 1.07 -10.36 -7.33
CA MET A 1 0.68 -9.03 -6.81
C MET A 1 0.26 -8.18 -7.99
N THR A 2 -1.03 -7.91 -8.15
CA THR A 2 -1.61 -7.09 -9.22
C THR A 2 -1.67 -5.62 -8.84
N LYS A 3 -1.96 -4.73 -9.80
CA LYS A 3 -2.27 -3.31 -9.52
C LYS A 3 -3.40 -3.15 -8.50
N ASN A 4 -4.40 -4.03 -8.53
CA ASN A 4 -5.53 -3.99 -7.61
C ASN A 4 -5.10 -4.39 -6.20
N ASP A 5 -4.23 -5.39 -6.06
CA ASP A 5 -3.69 -5.81 -4.75
C ASP A 5 -2.87 -4.68 -4.11
N LEU A 6 -2.10 -3.96 -4.93
CA LEU A 6 -1.35 -2.79 -4.48
C LEU A 6 -2.26 -1.62 -4.04
N MET A 7 -3.39 -1.41 -4.72
CA MET A 7 -4.37 -0.39 -4.33
C MET A 7 -5.20 -0.79 -3.10
N GLN A 8 -5.31 -2.09 -2.80
CA GLN A 8 -5.97 -2.59 -1.58
C GLN A 8 -5.24 -2.16 -0.31
N ALA A 9 -3.93 -1.87 -0.36
CA ALA A 9 -3.13 -1.44 0.79
C ALA A 9 -3.78 -0.30 1.59
N TYR A 10 -4.30 0.70 0.88
CA TYR A 10 -4.99 1.83 1.50
C TYR A 10 -6.28 1.44 2.21
N TYR A 11 -7.09 0.62 1.56
CA TYR A 11 -8.35 0.15 2.15
C TYR A 11 -8.07 -0.71 3.38
N ILE A 12 -7.01 -1.53 3.32
CA ILE A 12 -6.52 -2.33 4.45
C ILE A 12 -6.08 -1.43 5.61
N ASP A 13 -5.26 -0.40 5.36
CA ASP A 13 -4.81 0.54 6.40
C ASP A 13 -6.00 1.27 7.05
N ARG A 14 -6.95 1.72 6.24
CA ARG A 14 -8.17 2.38 6.73
C ARG A 14 -9.04 1.41 7.53
N GLU A 15 -9.23 0.18 7.06
CA GLU A 15 -9.98 -0.85 7.78
C GLU A 15 -9.31 -1.16 9.12
N ILE A 16 -7.99 -1.37 9.16
CA ILE A 16 -7.24 -1.61 10.39
C ILE A 16 -7.49 -0.48 11.39
N GLN A 17 -7.42 0.79 10.95
CA GLN A 17 -7.69 1.94 11.80
C GLN A 17 -9.12 1.93 12.34
N SER A 18 -10.12 1.70 11.48
CA SER A 18 -11.52 1.61 11.90
C SER A 18 -11.74 0.50 12.93
N TRP A 19 -11.26 -0.71 12.65
CA TRP A 19 -11.40 -1.86 13.55
C TRP A 19 -10.67 -1.65 14.89
N THR A 20 -9.51 -0.98 14.86
CA THR A 20 -8.75 -0.65 16.07
C THR A 20 -9.52 0.34 16.95
N GLU A 21 -10.17 1.35 16.37
CA GLU A 21 -11.01 2.29 17.12
C GLU A 21 -12.29 1.63 17.66
N GLU A 22 -12.85 0.65 16.96
CA GLU A 22 -13.97 -0.15 17.45
C GLU A 22 -13.55 -1.07 18.60
N GLU A 23 -12.39 -1.73 18.50
CA GLU A 23 -11.84 -2.60 19.55
C GLU A 23 -11.70 -1.86 20.89
N LYS A 24 -11.21 -0.61 20.86
CA LYS A 24 -11.10 0.25 22.05
C LYS A 24 -12.43 0.54 22.74
N LYS A 25 -13.54 0.55 22.00
CA LYS A 25 -14.88 0.84 22.53
C LYS A 25 -15.55 -0.40 23.12
N LEU A 26 -15.06 -1.60 22.77
CA LEU A 26 -15.62 -2.85 23.25
C LEU A 26 -15.23 -3.12 24.70
N LYS A 27 -16.23 -3.57 25.48
CA LYS A 27 -16.03 -4.05 26.85
C LYS A 27 -15.94 -5.58 26.94
N ASP A 28 -16.53 -6.29 25.98
CA ASP A 28 -16.58 -7.75 25.94
C ASP A 28 -15.32 -8.35 25.31
N ASP A 29 -14.57 -9.14 26.08
CA ASP A 29 -13.30 -9.71 25.66
C ASP A 29 -13.45 -10.72 24.52
N LYS A 30 -14.58 -11.42 24.43
CA LYS A 30 -14.87 -12.35 23.33
C LYS A 30 -15.00 -11.63 21.99
N GLN A 31 -15.62 -10.45 21.97
CA GLN A 31 -15.69 -9.58 20.79
C GLN A 31 -14.33 -8.98 20.45
N LYS A 32 -13.54 -8.54 21.45
CA LYS A 32 -12.17 -8.07 21.22
C LYS A 32 -11.29 -9.11 20.54
N ILE A 33 -11.35 -10.38 20.98
CA ILE A 33 -10.60 -11.48 20.35
C ILE A 33 -10.93 -11.62 18.86
N LYS A 34 -12.22 -11.50 18.48
CA LYS A 34 -12.63 -11.58 17.07
C LYS A 34 -12.11 -10.40 16.26
N ILE A 35 -12.21 -9.18 16.79
CA ILE A 35 -11.70 -7.99 16.10
C ILE A 35 -10.18 -8.04 15.98
N ASN A 36 -9.47 -8.43 17.03
CA ASN A 36 -8.01 -8.57 17.00
C ASN A 36 -7.54 -9.62 16.00
N LYS A 37 -8.27 -10.74 15.85
CA LYS A 37 -8.01 -11.69 14.78
C LYS A 37 -8.16 -11.05 13.39
N LYS A 38 -9.23 -10.28 13.17
CA LYS A 38 -9.47 -9.57 11.91
C LYS A 38 -8.39 -8.53 11.61
N ILE A 39 -7.98 -7.75 12.62
CA ILE A 39 -6.89 -6.78 12.52
C ILE A 39 -5.60 -7.50 12.14
N SER A 40 -5.28 -8.61 12.79
CA SER A 40 -4.08 -9.41 12.50
C SER A 40 -4.06 -9.94 11.06
N GLU A 41 -5.19 -10.46 10.57
CA GLU A 41 -5.32 -10.89 9.16
C GLU A 41 -5.08 -9.74 8.17
N LEU A 42 -5.63 -8.56 8.45
CA LEU A 42 -5.42 -7.37 7.64
C LEU A 42 -3.96 -6.89 7.69
N GLN A 43 -3.33 -6.92 8.86
CA GLN A 43 -1.91 -6.60 9.03
C GLN A 43 -1.01 -7.56 8.23
N GLY A 44 -1.34 -8.85 8.18
CA GLY A 44 -0.63 -9.82 7.35
C GLY A 44 -0.66 -9.45 5.86
N LYS A 45 -1.85 -9.15 5.32
CA LYS A 45 -2.00 -8.70 3.92
C LYS A 45 -1.25 -7.40 3.64
N ARG A 46 -1.30 -6.45 4.57
CA ARG A 46 -0.53 -5.21 4.49
C ARG A 46 0.97 -5.50 4.43
N GLN A 47 1.45 -6.44 5.23
CA GLN A 47 2.86 -6.82 5.25
C GLN A 47 3.29 -7.46 3.92
N GLU A 48 2.48 -8.34 3.32
CA GLU A 48 2.76 -8.91 2.00
C GLU A 48 2.95 -7.82 0.92
N ILE A 49 2.17 -6.74 0.99
CA ILE A 49 2.32 -5.59 0.09
C ILE A 49 3.62 -4.83 0.36
N ILE A 50 3.95 -4.59 1.64
CA ILE A 50 5.20 -3.92 2.03
C ILE A 50 6.41 -4.75 1.58
N ASP A 51 6.39 -6.06 1.80
CA ASP A 51 7.46 -6.98 1.42
C ASP A 51 7.64 -7.01 -0.09
N PHE A 52 6.54 -7.06 -0.85
CA PHE A 52 6.58 -6.94 -2.30
C PHE A 52 7.25 -5.63 -2.74
N ILE A 53 6.88 -4.49 -2.14
CA ILE A 53 7.50 -3.20 -2.45
C ILE A 53 8.99 -3.23 -2.10
N MET A 54 9.34 -3.76 -0.93
CA MET A 54 10.74 -3.88 -0.48
C MET A 54 11.57 -4.85 -1.35
N GLY A 55 10.94 -5.78 -2.06
CA GLY A 55 11.61 -6.65 -3.04
C GLY A 55 11.91 -6.00 -4.39
N ILE A 56 11.47 -4.75 -4.65
CA ILE A 56 11.69 -4.09 -5.95
C ILE A 56 13.13 -3.59 -6.05
N ASP A 57 13.98 -4.24 -6.84
CA ASP A 57 15.41 -3.91 -6.95
C ASP A 57 15.70 -2.42 -7.23
N ASP A 58 15.13 -1.85 -8.30
CA ASP A 58 15.37 -0.44 -8.69
C ASP A 58 14.84 0.53 -7.62
N PRO A 59 15.71 1.28 -6.91
CA PRO A 59 15.29 2.13 -5.79
C PRO A 59 14.28 3.21 -6.19
N GLN A 60 14.42 3.76 -7.41
CA GLN A 60 13.50 4.77 -7.92
C GLN A 60 12.12 4.16 -8.23
N THR A 61 12.08 2.98 -8.87
CA THR A 61 10.82 2.25 -9.10
C THR A 61 10.18 1.85 -7.77
N ARG A 62 10.95 1.35 -6.82
CA ARG A 62 10.49 1.04 -5.45
C ARG A 62 9.80 2.23 -4.81
N LEU A 63 10.44 3.40 -4.87
CA LEU A 63 9.89 4.63 -4.32
C LEU A 63 8.61 5.07 -5.06
N ILE A 64 8.58 4.99 -6.39
CA ILE A 64 7.38 5.30 -7.18
C ILE A 64 6.22 4.37 -6.81
N VAL A 65 6.45 3.06 -6.72
CA VAL A 65 5.41 2.09 -6.35
C VAL A 65 4.93 2.36 -4.93
N LYS A 66 5.83 2.60 -3.97
CA LYS A 66 5.46 2.97 -2.59
C LYS A 66 4.58 4.23 -2.57
N LEU A 67 5.03 5.32 -3.19
CA LEU A 67 4.30 6.59 -3.18
C LEU A 67 2.93 6.46 -3.86
N ARG A 68 2.86 5.70 -4.96
CA ARG A 68 1.62 5.56 -5.72
C ARG A 68 0.61 4.62 -5.05
N CYS A 69 1.07 3.47 -4.59
CA CYS A 69 0.21 2.38 -4.16
C CYS A 69 0.01 2.32 -2.65
N TYR A 70 1.05 2.64 -1.89
CA TYR A 70 0.99 2.61 -0.43
C TYR A 70 0.59 3.99 0.14
N ASN A 71 1.16 5.08 -0.37
CA ASN A 71 0.81 6.44 0.08
C ASN A 71 -0.37 7.09 -0.68
N LEU A 72 -0.89 6.43 -1.73
CA LEU A 72 -1.98 6.93 -2.58
C LEU A 72 -1.79 8.33 -3.18
N LEU A 73 -0.54 8.73 -3.45
CA LEU A 73 -0.29 10.02 -4.04
C LEU A 73 -0.75 10.04 -5.52
N THR A 74 -1.28 11.19 -5.96
CA THR A 74 -1.53 11.44 -7.39
C THR A 74 -0.23 11.36 -8.18
N TRP A 75 -0.29 11.10 -9.48
CA TRP A 75 0.94 11.00 -10.28
C TRP A 75 1.77 12.29 -10.26
N ASN A 76 1.11 13.45 -10.23
CA ASN A 76 1.78 14.74 -10.04
C ASN A 76 2.50 14.81 -8.69
N ALA A 77 1.82 14.47 -7.59
CA ALA A 77 2.45 14.44 -6.28
C ALA A 77 3.58 13.39 -6.18
N VAL A 78 3.47 12.26 -6.89
CA VAL A 78 4.58 11.28 -7.01
C VAL A 78 5.77 11.93 -7.74
N ALA A 79 5.54 12.58 -8.87
CA ALA A 79 6.60 13.26 -9.63
C ALA A 79 7.29 14.34 -8.79
N ASP A 80 6.52 15.16 -8.07
CA ASP A 80 7.04 16.19 -7.16
C ASP A 80 7.89 15.60 -6.05
N LYS A 81 7.45 14.48 -5.44
CA LYS A 81 8.19 13.79 -4.37
C LYS A 81 9.45 13.09 -4.86
N ILE A 82 9.45 12.58 -6.09
CA ILE A 82 10.65 12.01 -6.72
C ILE A 82 11.65 13.13 -7.06
N GLY A 83 11.17 14.31 -7.45
CA GLY A 83 12.01 15.45 -7.81
C GLY A 83 12.77 15.24 -9.12
N GLY A 84 13.85 16.00 -9.33
CA GLY A 84 14.76 15.82 -10.48
C GLY A 84 14.13 16.10 -11.85
N MET A 85 13.21 17.07 -11.93
CA MET A 85 12.46 17.43 -13.14
C MET A 85 11.65 16.25 -13.74
N ASN A 86 11.23 15.28 -12.92
CA ASN A 86 10.28 14.27 -13.38
C ASN A 86 8.90 14.88 -13.64
N SER A 87 8.22 14.39 -14.68
CA SER A 87 6.81 14.67 -14.95
C SER A 87 5.93 13.50 -14.53
N GLU A 88 4.61 13.74 -14.37
CA GLU A 88 3.61 12.69 -14.16
C GLU A 88 3.75 11.57 -15.21
N ASP A 89 3.93 11.91 -16.48
CA ASP A 89 4.01 10.94 -17.56
C ASP A 89 5.26 10.03 -17.44
N THR A 90 6.41 10.60 -17.08
CA THR A 90 7.66 9.85 -16.91
C THR A 90 7.56 8.84 -15.77
N VAL A 91 7.03 9.25 -14.60
CA VAL A 91 6.88 8.34 -13.45
C VAL A 91 5.82 7.26 -13.72
N LYS A 92 4.73 7.63 -14.41
CA LYS A 92 3.66 6.72 -14.79
C LYS A 92 4.15 5.64 -15.77
N LYS A 93 4.91 6.03 -16.80
CA LYS A 93 5.54 5.09 -17.74
C LYS A 93 6.50 4.13 -17.05
N ARG A 94 7.33 4.63 -16.11
CA ARG A 94 8.23 3.77 -15.32
C ARG A 94 7.45 2.74 -14.50
N PHE A 95 6.39 3.16 -13.83
CA PHE A 95 5.51 2.29 -13.06
C PHE A 95 4.86 1.19 -13.92
N TYR A 96 4.21 1.55 -15.02
CA TYR A 96 3.53 0.56 -15.87
C TYR A 96 4.49 -0.41 -16.56
N ARG A 97 5.70 0.06 -16.93
CA ARG A 97 6.76 -0.81 -17.45
C ARG A 97 7.23 -1.81 -16.39
N PHE A 98 7.32 -1.40 -15.13
CA PHE A 98 7.61 -2.30 -14.03
C PHE A 98 6.52 -3.36 -13.87
N LEU A 99 5.24 -2.96 -13.79
CA LEU A 99 4.13 -3.91 -13.65
C LEU A 99 4.11 -4.95 -14.78
N LYS A 100 4.28 -4.50 -16.03
CA LYS A 100 4.35 -5.39 -17.20
C LYS A 100 5.48 -6.42 -17.08
N LYS A 101 6.64 -6.03 -16.54
CA LYS A 101 7.78 -6.95 -16.33
C LYS A 101 7.54 -7.90 -15.15
N ALA A 102 6.82 -7.46 -14.13
CA ALA A 102 6.49 -8.25 -12.95
C ALA A 102 5.36 -9.28 -13.19
N GLY A 103 4.80 -9.35 -14.41
CA GLY A 103 3.69 -10.24 -14.75
C GLY A 103 2.35 -9.80 -14.15
N ALA A 104 2.20 -8.51 -13.84
CA ALA A 104 1.07 -7.91 -13.12
C ALA A 104 0.18 -7.02 -14.00
#